data_AF-A0A139X214-F1
#
_entry.id   AF-A0A139X214-F1
#
_cell.length_a   1.000
_cell.length_b   1.000
_cell.length_c   1.000
_cell.angle_alpha   90.00
_cell.angle_beta   90.00
_cell.angle_gamma   90.00
#
_symmetry.space_group_name_H-M   'P 1'
#
loop_
_entity.id
_entity.type
_entity.pdbx_description
1 polymer ?
#
loop_
_entity_poly.entity_id
_entity_poly.type
_entity_poly.pdbx_seq_one_letter_code
_entity_poly.pdbx_strand_id
1 'polypeptide(L)'
;MGLEGYKKKELMEALKSAFPNRNELVMMLSLELDMEESEVPDNSSYNFVVFKLIERFESQDRIQKLLEGACRANPGNLDLQKVAKTRLHFPKH
;
A
#
# COMPACT_ATOMS: atom_id res chain seq x y z
N MET A 1 2.94 3.96 -16.15
CA MET A 1 4.31 4.31 -15.69
C MET A 1 4.53 3.64 -14.35
N GLY A 2 5.58 2.83 -14.19
CA GLY A 2 5.79 2.03 -12.98
C GLY A 2 6.35 2.81 -11.79
N LEU A 3 6.13 2.29 -10.57
CA LEU A 3 6.98 2.57 -9.41
C LEU A 3 8.41 2.16 -9.77
N GLU A 4 9.34 3.11 -9.76
CA GLU A 4 10.76 2.76 -9.72
C GLU A 4 11.04 1.85 -8.52
N GLY A 5 11.91 0.85 -8.67
CA GLY A 5 12.10 -0.21 -7.68
C GLY A 5 12.39 0.27 -6.25
N TYR A 6 13.06 1.43 -6.10
CA TYR A 6 13.30 2.04 -4.79
C TYR A 6 12.01 2.55 -4.13
N LYS A 7 11.08 3.13 -4.89
CA LYS A 7 9.78 3.62 -4.39
C LYS A 7 8.89 2.46 -3.96
N LYS A 8 8.98 1.32 -4.63
CA LYS A 8 8.25 0.10 -4.26
C LYS A 8 8.71 -0.42 -2.90
N LYS A 9 10.03 -0.43 -2.65
CA LYS A 9 10.59 -0.82 -1.35
C LYS A 9 10.16 0.12 -0.23
N GLU A 10 10.20 1.43 -0.45
CA GLU A 10 9.75 2.41 0.55
C GLU A 10 8.26 2.24 0.90
N LEU A 11 7.42 2.02 -0.12
CA LEU A 11 6.00 1.74 0.07
C LEU A 11 5.76 0.44 0.84
N MET A 12 6.52 -0.63 0.56
CA MET A 12 6.44 -1.89 1.31
C MET A 12 6.75 -1.69 2.78
N GLU A 13 7.85 -1.01 3.11
CA GLU A 13 8.24 -0.79 4.50
C GLU A 13 7.25 0.12 5.22
N ALA A 14 6.74 1.17 4.55
CA ALA A 14 5.71 2.03 5.13
C ALA A 14 4.40 1.28 5.43
N LEU A 15 3.94 0.42 4.51
CA LEU A 15 2.75 -0.41 4.73
C LEU A 15 2.95 -1.41 5.88
N LYS A 16 4.12 -2.05 5.97
CA LYS A 16 4.44 -2.97 7.06
C LYS A 16 4.58 -2.26 8.42
N SER A 17 5.13 -1.04 8.41
CA SER A 17 5.24 -0.16 9.59
C SER A 17 3.85 0.22 10.10
N ALA A 18 2.92 0.55 9.18
CA ALA A 18 1.56 0.96 9.53
C ALA A 18 0.63 -0.22 9.87
N PHE A 19 0.85 -1.37 9.23
CA PHE A 19 0.08 -2.60 9.39
C PHE A 19 1.08 -3.76 9.58
N PRO A 20 1.49 -4.07 10.81
CA PRO A 20 2.49 -5.11 11.09
C PRO A 20 2.15 -6.52 10.63
N ASN A 21 0.87 -6.85 10.42
CA ASN A 21 0.45 -8.19 9.99
C ASN A 21 -0.63 -8.19 8.89
N ARG A 22 -0.86 -9.36 8.28
CA ARG A 22 -1.82 -9.54 7.18
C ARG A 22 -3.24 -9.14 7.57
N ASN A 23 -3.68 -9.44 8.79
CA ASN A 23 -5.06 -9.16 9.21
C ASN A 23 -5.32 -7.66 9.31
N GLU A 24 -4.36 -6.90 9.85
CA GLU A 24 -4.44 -5.44 9.91
C GLU A 24 -4.45 -4.82 8.50
N LEU A 25 -3.65 -5.37 7.59
CA LEU A 25 -3.64 -4.94 6.18
C LEU A 25 -4.98 -5.23 5.50
N VAL A 26 -5.52 -6.44 5.65
CA VAL A 26 -6.83 -6.83 5.11
C VAL A 26 -7.94 -5.93 5.65
N MET A 27 -7.93 -5.64 6.95
CA MET A 27 -8.90 -4.75 7.58
C MET A 27 -8.84 -3.35 6.96
N MET A 28 -7.64 -2.79 6.78
CA MET A 28 -7.49 -1.50 6.09
C MET A 28 -8.04 -1.55 4.66
N LEU A 29 -7.70 -2.59 3.89
CA LEU A 29 -8.15 -2.72 2.50
C LEU A 29 -9.68 -2.87 2.39
N SER A 30 -10.30 -3.61 3.30
CA SER A 30 -11.75 -3.78 3.33
C SER A 30 -12.46 -2.47 3.70
N LEU A 31 -12.02 -1.81 4.79
CA LEU A 31 -12.67 -0.59 5.28
C LEU A 31 -12.45 0.62 4.37
N GLU A 32 -11.26 0.76 3.76
CA GLU A 32 -10.89 1.96 3.01
C GLU A 32 -11.08 1.82 1.50
N LEU A 33 -11.06 0.60 0.97
CA LEU A 33 -11.02 0.33 -0.47
C LEU A 33 -12.06 -0.69 -0.94
N ASP A 34 -12.95 -1.15 -0.04
CA ASP A 34 -14.01 -2.11 -0.33
C ASP A 34 -13.47 -3.39 -1.00
N MET A 35 -12.28 -3.83 -0.55
CA MET A 35 -11.66 -5.06 -1.05
C MET A 35 -11.98 -6.24 -0.13
N GLU A 36 -12.34 -7.35 -0.75
CA GLU A 36 -12.61 -8.60 -0.04
C GLU A 36 -11.30 -9.27 0.39
N GLU A 37 -11.31 -10.01 1.51
CA GLU A 37 -10.12 -10.74 1.96
C GLU A 37 -9.60 -11.73 0.91
N SER A 38 -10.51 -12.36 0.15
CA SER A 38 -10.16 -13.28 -0.94
C SER A 38 -9.35 -12.63 -2.07
N GLU A 39 -9.37 -11.30 -2.15
CA GLU A 39 -8.58 -10.54 -3.12
C GLU A 39 -7.15 -10.27 -2.64
N VAL A 40 -6.87 -10.50 -1.36
CA VAL A 40 -5.55 -10.33 -0.76
C VAL A 40 -4.81 -11.66 -0.79
N PRO A 41 -3.59 -11.71 -1.37
CA PRO A 41 -2.81 -12.94 -1.40
C PRO A 41 -2.73 -13.60 -0.02
N ASP A 42 -3.12 -14.86 0.03
CA ASP A 42 -2.96 -15.70 1.22
C ASP A 42 -1.69 -16.52 1.06
N ASN A 43 -0.59 -16.00 1.62
CA ASN A 43 0.73 -16.59 1.55
C ASN A 43 1.38 -16.57 2.93
N SER A 44 2.20 -17.58 3.22
CA SER A 44 2.89 -17.71 4.51
C SER A 44 3.86 -16.55 4.81
N SER A 45 4.32 -15.82 3.80
CA SER A 45 5.20 -14.66 3.96
C SER A 45 4.45 -13.34 3.83
N TYR A 46 4.31 -12.61 4.94
CA TYR A 46 3.69 -11.29 4.94
C TYR A 46 4.38 -10.31 3.98
N ASN A 47 5.72 -10.38 3.87
CA ASN A 47 6.48 -9.59 2.90
C ASN A 47 6.03 -9.86 1.46
N PHE A 48 5.76 -11.12 1.13
CA PHE A 48 5.32 -11.51 -0.20
C PHE A 48 3.88 -11.04 -0.46
N VAL A 49 3.00 -11.11 0.54
CA VAL A 49 1.63 -10.57 0.47
C VAL A 49 1.66 -9.08 0.15
N VAL A 50 2.41 -8.28 0.91
CA VAL A 50 2.53 -6.82 0.70
C VAL A 50 3.12 -6.51 -0.67
N PHE A 51 4.16 -7.22 -1.09
CA PHE A 51 4.76 -7.05 -2.41
C PHE A 51 3.76 -7.29 -3.55
N LYS A 52 3.05 -8.42 -3.51
CA LYS A 52 2.07 -8.79 -4.55
C LYS A 52 0.86 -7.86 -4.57
N LEU A 53 0.43 -7.38 -3.40
CA LEU A 53 -0.60 -6.36 -3.30
C LEU A 53 -0.17 -5.08 -4.03
N ILE A 54 1.05 -4.58 -3.76
CA ILE A 54 1.56 -3.38 -4.45
C ILE A 54 1.63 -3.61 -5.96
N GLU A 55 2.10 -4.76 -6.43
CA GLU A 55 2.10 -5.09 -7.87
C GLU A 55 0.71 -5.03 -8.49
N ARG A 56 -0.31 -5.53 -7.78
CA ARG A 56 -1.69 -5.50 -8.23
C ARG A 56 -2.23 -4.07 -8.30
N PHE A 57 -1.98 -3.24 -7.30
CA PHE A 57 -2.41 -1.84 -7.33
C PHE A 57 -1.64 -1.01 -8.36
N GLU A 58 -0.38 -1.36 -8.63
CA GLU A 58 0.44 -0.74 -9.67
C GLU A 58 -0.08 -1.07 -11.07
N SER A 59 -0.39 -2.33 -11.36
CA SER A 59 -0.94 -2.74 -12.66
C SER A 59 -2.31 -2.15 -12.95
N GLN A 60 -3.04 -1.74 -11.91
CA GLN A 60 -4.35 -1.08 -12.00
C GLN A 60 -4.27 0.46 -11.98
N ASP A 61 -3.08 1.05 -11.90
CA ASP A 61 -2.89 2.51 -11.70
C ASP A 61 -3.65 3.04 -10.45
N ARG A 62 -3.76 2.21 -9.41
CA ARG A 62 -4.48 2.48 -8.15
C ARG A 62 -3.55 2.70 -6.96
N ILE A 63 -2.24 2.81 -7.16
CA ILE A 63 -1.25 3.06 -6.08
C ILE A 63 -1.61 4.30 -5.25
N GLN A 64 -2.13 5.35 -5.89
CA GLN A 64 -2.60 6.53 -5.17
C GLN A 64 -3.75 6.19 -4.21
N LYS A 65 -4.74 5.41 -4.65
CA LYS A 65 -5.85 4.97 -3.78
C LYS A 65 -5.36 4.13 -2.61
N LEU A 66 -4.40 3.23 -2.83
CA LEU A 66 -3.79 2.43 -1.76
C LEU A 66 -3.13 3.32 -0.70
N LEU A 67 -2.34 4.31 -1.14
CA LEU A 67 -1.68 5.26 -0.25
C LEU A 67 -2.67 6.13 0.52
N GLU A 68 -3.70 6.65 -0.15
CA GLU A 68 -4.72 7.47 0.49
C GLU A 68 -5.51 6.67 1.54
N GLY A 69 -5.92 5.44 1.22
CA GLY A 69 -6.59 4.55 2.18
C GLY A 69 -5.70 4.23 3.39
N ALA A 70 -4.45 3.84 3.14
CA ALA A 70 -3.48 3.56 4.20
C ALA A 70 -3.26 4.78 5.12
N CYS A 71 -3.16 5.99 4.56
CA CYS A 71 -3.01 7.22 5.34
C CYS A 71 -4.27 7.57 6.15
N ARG A 72 -5.48 7.29 5.64
CA ARG A 72 -6.72 7.51 6.39
C ARG A 72 -6.88 6.53 7.55
N ALA A 73 -6.54 5.26 7.32
CA ALA A 73 -6.59 4.23 8.35
C ALA A 73 -5.53 4.41 9.44
N ASN A 74 -4.34 4.90 9.09
CA ASN A 74 -3.27 5.17 10.05
C ASN A 74 -2.63 6.56 9.81
N PRO A 75 -3.33 7.65 10.19
CA PRO A 75 -2.86 9.01 9.93
C PRO A 75 -1.61 9.38 10.73
N GLY A 76 -1.32 8.66 11.82
CA GLY A 76 -0.14 8.86 12.66
C GLY A 76 1.15 8.24 12.11
N ASN A 77 1.08 7.39 11.09
CA ASN A 77 2.26 6.72 10.55
C ASN A 77 3.08 7.67 9.65
N LEU A 78 4.25 8.09 10.15
CA LEU A 78 5.14 9.04 9.46
C LEU A 78 5.74 8.47 8.16
N ASP A 79 5.96 7.17 8.08
CA ASP A 79 6.51 6.52 6.88
C ASP A 79 5.51 6.60 5.72
N LEU A 80 4.23 6.31 5.98
CA LEU A 80 3.16 6.46 4.99
C LEU A 80 3.02 7.90 4.52
N GLN A 81 3.04 8.86 5.45
CA GLN A 81 2.98 10.28 5.08
C GLN A 81 4.15 10.71 4.19
N LYS A 82 5.36 10.22 4.50
CA LYS A 82 6.56 10.51 3.71
C LYS A 82 6.43 9.95 2.29
N VAL A 83 6.01 8.70 2.14
CA VAL A 83 5.81 8.07 0.83
C VAL A 83 4.71 8.78 0.04
N ALA A 84 3.59 9.12 0.67
CA ALA A 84 2.48 9.83 0.04
C ALA A 84 2.91 11.20 -0.51
N LYS A 85 3.68 11.99 0.27
CA LYS A 85 4.21 13.29 -0.15
C LYS A 85 5.14 13.18 -1.37
N THR A 86 5.99 12.17 -1.43
CA THR A 86 6.89 11.92 -2.57
C THR A 86 6.13 11.50 -3.83
N ARG A 87 5.03 10.73 -3.68
CA ARG A 87 4.19 10.25 -4.79
C ARG A 87 3.26 11.33 -5.36
N LEU A 88 2.74 12.23 -4.53
CA LEU A 88 1.89 13.36 -4.95
C LEU A 88 2.64 14.45 -5.74
N HIS A 89 3.97 14.39 -5.80
CA HIS A 89 4.81 15.36 -6.51
C HIS A 89 5.07 15.00 -7.99
N PHE A 90 4.47 13.94 -8.54
CA PHE A 90 4.53 13.68 -9.98
C PHE A 90 3.46 14.52 -10.69
N PRO A 91 3.83 15.57 -11.47
CA PRO A 91 2.87 16.25 -12.31
C PRO A 91 2.26 15.24 -13.28
N LYS A 92 0.93 15.28 -13.43
CA LYS A 92 0.25 14.68 -14.57
C LYS A 92 0.79 15.40 -15.81
N HIS A 93 1.70 14.75 -16.53
CA HIS A 93 2.11 15.15 -17.87
C HIS A 93 1.37 14.30 -18.89
#